data_AF-A0A383D8U4-F1
#
_entry.id   AF-A0A383D8U4-F1
#
_cell.length_a   1.000
_cell.length_b   1.000
_cell.length_c   1.000
_cell.angle_alpha   90.00
_cell.angle_beta   90.00
_cell.angle_gamma   90.00
#
_symmetry.space_group_name_H-M   'P 1'
#
loop_
_entity.id
_entity.type
_entity.pdbx_description
1 polymer ?
#
loop_
_entity_poly.entity_id
_entity_poly.type
_entity_poly.pdbx_seq_one_letter_code
_entity_poly.pdbx_strand_id
1 'polypeptide(L)'
;KADGSGTANPTLTNCIISGNSTVGRHSLGSGMYIFNGNPTLTNCTITGNSKDARGGGDGMFLYNSYPTITNCIVWGNGANLQVDGFKLQQHSSPVITYSNIQGGWDGVGNIDKDPFFVSGVHRDDIPTSAGNFRLFNSSPAIDTGDPGTVAEGALVTDIEGEDRIQDGRIDMGAYEGGKVIPHYFVNHEADPSGDGSDWGQAFQHLNDALPLSFISKIWVAAGTYYPDEGLNASND
;
A
#
# COMPACT_ATOMS: atom_id res chain seq x y z
N LYS A 1 2.15 26.99 -14.69
CA LYS A 1 1.21 28.02 -15.20
C LYS A 1 -0.04 27.28 -15.68
N ALA A 2 -1.15 27.40 -14.98
CA ALA A 2 -2.43 26.83 -15.42
C ALA A 2 -3.07 27.80 -16.42
N ASP A 3 -3.49 27.29 -17.58
CA ASP A 3 -3.99 28.04 -18.72
C ASP A 3 -5.53 28.07 -18.75
N GLY A 4 -6.17 28.37 -17.62
CA GLY A 4 -7.59 28.76 -17.59
C GLY A 4 -8.62 27.72 -18.05
N SER A 5 -8.21 26.56 -18.53
CA SER A 5 -9.01 25.34 -18.61
C SER A 5 -8.71 24.56 -17.34
N GLY A 6 -9.72 24.15 -16.57
CA GLY A 6 -9.53 23.50 -15.26
C GLY A 6 -8.92 22.09 -15.31
N THR A 7 -8.03 21.81 -16.26
CA THR A 7 -7.42 20.50 -16.52
C THR A 7 -5.93 20.54 -16.17
N ALA A 8 -5.50 19.70 -15.22
CA ALA A 8 -4.10 19.52 -14.88
C ALA A 8 -3.68 18.08 -15.23
N ASN A 9 -2.54 17.94 -15.92
CA ASN A 9 -1.94 16.65 -16.29
C ASN A 9 -0.58 16.51 -15.59
N PRO A 10 -0.53 16.39 -14.26
CA PRO A 10 0.73 16.24 -13.56
C PRO A 10 1.39 14.89 -13.88
N THR A 11 2.71 14.88 -13.88
CA THR A 11 3.52 13.66 -13.85
C THR A 11 3.92 13.40 -12.40
N LEU A 12 3.59 12.22 -11.89
CA LEU A 12 4.00 11.76 -10.57
C LEU A 12 4.95 10.59 -10.75
N THR A 13 6.11 10.68 -10.10
CA THR A 13 7.05 9.57 -10.08
C THR A 13 7.63 9.34 -8.70
N ASN A 14 7.80 8.09 -8.31
CA ASN A 14 8.32 7.69 -6.99
C ASN A 14 7.55 8.35 -5.84
N CYS A 15 6.26 8.60 -6.04
CA CYS A 15 5.43 9.30 -5.07
C CYS A 15 4.70 8.28 -4.18
N ILE A 16 4.51 8.66 -2.93
CA ILE A 16 3.65 7.95 -1.98
C ILE A 16 2.46 8.85 -1.67
N ILE A 17 1.26 8.34 -1.89
CA ILE A 17 0.01 9.01 -1.54
C ILE A 17 -0.73 8.09 -0.58
N SER A 18 -0.64 8.38 0.71
CA SER A 18 -1.16 7.48 1.73
C SER A 18 -1.78 8.18 2.93
N GLY A 19 -2.62 7.43 3.64
CA GLY A 19 -3.22 7.87 4.90
C GLY A 19 -4.09 9.12 4.78
N ASN A 20 -4.54 9.48 3.57
CA ASN A 20 -5.39 10.64 3.36
C ASN A 20 -6.85 10.32 3.67
N SER A 21 -7.56 11.29 4.23
CA SER A 21 -8.97 11.18 4.55
C SER A 21 -9.80 12.29 3.91
N THR A 22 -10.97 11.93 3.40
CA THR A 22 -11.98 12.91 3.00
C THR A 22 -13.25 12.71 3.82
N VAL A 23 -13.89 13.81 4.21
CA VAL A 23 -15.10 13.81 5.05
C VAL A 23 -16.26 14.48 4.32
N GLY A 24 -17.47 13.96 4.50
CA GLY A 24 -18.70 14.56 3.97
C GLY A 24 -19.39 13.78 2.85
N ARG A 25 -20.68 14.07 2.66
CA ARG A 25 -21.59 13.29 1.78
C ARG A 25 -21.11 13.21 0.33
N HIS A 26 -20.50 14.28 -0.18
CA HIS A 26 -20.09 14.41 -1.59
C HIS A 26 -18.59 14.30 -1.83
N SER A 27 -17.82 13.87 -0.82
CA SER A 27 -16.37 13.74 -0.95
C SER A 27 -15.99 12.47 -1.70
N LEU A 28 -14.99 12.58 -2.59
CA LEU A 28 -14.58 11.56 -3.55
C LEU A 28 -13.04 11.58 -3.68
N GLY A 29 -12.45 10.42 -4.00
CA GLY A 29 -11.01 10.30 -4.30
C GLY A 29 -10.13 10.67 -3.12
N SER A 30 -10.17 9.88 -2.04
CA SER A 30 -9.45 10.22 -0.81
C SER A 30 -7.94 10.26 -0.99
N GLY A 31 -7.38 9.45 -1.90
CA GLY A 31 -5.98 9.56 -2.31
C GLY A 31 -5.84 10.56 -3.46
N MET A 32 -6.59 10.35 -4.55
CA MET A 32 -6.54 11.24 -5.72
C MET A 32 -7.92 11.44 -6.35
N TYR A 33 -8.25 12.69 -6.68
CA TYR A 33 -9.40 13.06 -7.49
C TYR A 33 -8.94 13.67 -8.82
N ILE A 34 -9.23 12.98 -9.92
CA ILE A 34 -8.84 13.39 -11.28
C ILE A 34 -10.12 13.81 -12.03
N PHE A 35 -10.19 15.09 -12.39
CA PHE A 35 -11.33 15.69 -13.08
C PHE A 35 -10.87 16.32 -14.39
N ASN A 36 -11.33 15.79 -15.52
CA ASN A 36 -10.94 16.22 -16.87
C ASN A 36 -9.40 16.27 -17.05
N GLY A 37 -8.66 15.34 -16.44
CA GLY A 37 -7.20 15.33 -16.45
C GLY A 37 -6.66 13.96 -16.83
N ASN A 38 -5.46 13.95 -17.40
CA ASN A 38 -4.77 12.75 -17.84
C ASN A 38 -3.35 12.74 -17.23
N PRO A 39 -3.22 12.58 -15.91
CA PRO A 39 -1.91 12.49 -15.27
C PRO A 39 -1.18 11.20 -15.69
N THR A 40 0.14 11.24 -15.59
CA THR A 40 1.01 10.07 -15.73
C THR A 40 1.57 9.71 -14.38
N LEU A 41 1.35 8.48 -13.94
CA LEU A 41 1.88 7.93 -12.70
C LEU A 41 2.87 6.82 -13.06
N THR A 42 4.10 6.95 -12.59
CA THR A 42 5.14 5.93 -12.75
C THR A 42 5.69 5.59 -11.38
N ASN A 43 5.84 4.31 -11.06
CA ASN A 43 6.48 3.88 -9.81
C ASN A 43 5.90 4.54 -8.55
N CYS A 44 4.58 4.70 -8.47
CA CYS A 44 3.92 5.36 -7.34
C CYS A 44 3.21 4.33 -6.45
N THR A 45 3.10 4.63 -5.15
CA THR A 45 2.34 3.84 -4.19
C THR A 45 1.18 4.67 -3.66
N ILE A 46 -0.06 4.21 -3.90
CA ILE A 46 -1.29 4.86 -3.44
C ILE A 46 -2.02 3.88 -2.53
N THR A 47 -2.04 4.15 -1.22
CA THR A 47 -2.46 3.14 -0.22
C THR A 47 -3.02 3.74 1.05
N GLY A 48 -3.94 3.04 1.72
CA GLY A 48 -4.48 3.46 3.02
C GLY A 48 -5.24 4.79 2.97
N ASN A 49 -5.72 5.22 1.81
CA ASN A 49 -6.54 6.43 1.70
C ASN A 49 -8.01 6.04 1.80
N SER A 50 -8.79 6.66 2.67
CA SER A 50 -10.21 6.29 2.85
C SER A 50 -11.11 7.50 3.09
N LYS A 51 -12.40 7.33 2.84
CA LYS A 51 -13.45 8.25 3.29
C LYS A 51 -13.97 7.78 4.65
N ASP A 52 -14.59 8.67 5.42
CA ASP A 52 -15.15 8.31 6.73
C ASP A 52 -16.04 7.05 6.70
N ALA A 53 -16.22 6.43 7.87
CA ALA A 53 -16.92 5.16 8.08
C ALA A 53 -18.37 5.07 7.54
N ARG A 54 -18.95 6.17 7.02
CA ARG A 54 -20.34 6.24 6.55
C ARG A 54 -20.50 6.41 5.03
N GLY A 55 -19.43 6.38 4.24
CA GLY A 55 -19.57 6.46 2.78
C GLY A 55 -18.39 5.90 2.00
N GLY A 56 -18.68 5.05 1.01
CA GLY A 56 -17.69 4.52 0.07
C GLY A 56 -16.99 5.63 -0.70
N GLY A 57 -15.76 5.94 -0.28
CA GLY A 57 -14.79 6.70 -1.07
C GLY A 57 -13.70 5.75 -1.53
N ASP A 58 -13.11 6.10 -2.67
CA ASP A 58 -12.16 5.25 -3.41
C ASP A 58 -10.75 5.82 -3.26
N GLY A 59 -9.73 4.98 -3.44
CA GLY A 59 -8.33 5.44 -3.44
C GLY A 59 -8.10 6.50 -4.50
N MET A 60 -8.52 6.19 -5.72
CA MET A 60 -8.50 7.11 -6.84
C MET A 60 -9.89 7.26 -7.45
N PHE A 61 -10.31 8.48 -7.75
CA PHE A 61 -11.56 8.77 -8.42
C PHE A 61 -11.30 9.50 -9.74
N LEU A 62 -11.78 8.93 -10.85
CA LEU A 62 -11.57 9.44 -12.20
C LEU A 62 -12.88 9.89 -12.83
N TYR A 63 -12.96 11.16 -13.21
CA TYR A 63 -14.11 11.75 -13.90
C TYR A 63 -13.71 12.30 -15.27
N ASN A 64 -14.21 11.68 -16.35
CA ASN A 64 -13.86 12.03 -17.74
C ASN A 64 -12.34 12.15 -17.94
N SER A 65 -11.61 11.13 -17.51
CA SER A 65 -10.15 11.16 -17.35
C SER A 65 -9.50 9.86 -17.86
N TYR A 66 -8.31 9.98 -18.43
CA TYR A 66 -7.58 8.91 -19.12
C TYR A 66 -6.11 8.87 -18.68
N PRO A 67 -5.82 8.62 -17.39
CA PRO A 67 -4.44 8.61 -16.92
C PRO A 67 -3.67 7.39 -17.43
N THR A 68 -2.35 7.55 -17.50
CA THR A 68 -1.41 6.44 -17.72
C THR A 68 -0.79 6.06 -16.40
N ILE A 69 -0.83 4.78 -16.04
CA ILE A 69 -0.38 4.26 -14.76
C ILE A 69 0.52 3.06 -15.02
N THR A 70 1.79 3.17 -14.65
CA THR A 70 2.79 2.12 -14.91
C THR A 70 3.64 1.86 -13.67
N ASN A 71 3.95 0.59 -13.39
CA ASN A 71 4.78 0.19 -12.25
C ASN A 71 4.25 0.70 -10.90
N CYS A 72 2.95 0.90 -10.76
CA CYS A 72 2.37 1.47 -9.54
C CYS A 72 1.78 0.38 -8.64
N ILE A 73 1.68 0.68 -7.35
CA ILE A 73 0.84 -0.06 -6.41
C ILE A 73 -0.35 0.82 -6.03
N VAL A 74 -1.57 0.33 -6.25
CA VAL A 74 -2.81 0.95 -5.74
C VAL A 74 -3.56 -0.10 -4.94
N TRP A 75 -3.43 -0.04 -3.62
CA TRP A 75 -3.86 -1.12 -2.74
C TRP A 75 -4.39 -0.61 -1.41
N GLY A 76 -5.37 -1.32 -0.81
CA GLY A 76 -5.85 -1.01 0.54
C GLY A 76 -6.40 0.40 0.65
N ASN A 77 -7.19 0.84 -0.33
CA ASN A 77 -7.88 2.13 -0.28
C ASN A 77 -9.39 1.95 -0.10
N GLY A 78 -10.04 2.98 0.42
CA GLY A 78 -11.49 3.08 0.60
C GLY A 78 -12.03 2.46 1.89
N ALA A 79 -13.31 2.73 2.17
CA ALA A 79 -13.94 2.44 3.47
C ALA A 79 -14.00 0.94 3.84
N ASN A 80 -13.99 0.08 2.83
CA ASN A 80 -13.98 -1.38 2.98
C ASN A 80 -12.66 -2.02 2.52
N LEU A 81 -11.65 -1.24 2.13
CA LEU A 81 -10.31 -1.70 1.72
C LEU A 81 -10.30 -2.87 0.70
N GLN A 82 -11.39 -3.10 -0.04
CA GLN A 82 -11.64 -4.34 -0.81
C GLN A 82 -12.46 -4.12 -2.09
N VAL A 83 -12.78 -2.87 -2.47
CA VAL A 83 -13.52 -2.58 -3.70
C VAL A 83 -12.82 -1.47 -4.45
N ASP A 84 -12.19 -1.91 -5.53
CA ASP A 84 -11.54 -1.21 -6.63
C ASP A 84 -10.59 -0.08 -6.21
N GLY A 85 -9.29 -0.25 -6.44
CA GLY A 85 -8.29 0.83 -6.30
C GLY A 85 -8.69 2.13 -7.01
N PHE A 86 -9.63 2.04 -7.95
CA PHE A 86 -10.22 3.15 -8.70
C PHE A 86 -11.74 3.11 -8.69
N LYS A 87 -12.33 4.31 -8.73
CA LYS A 87 -13.69 4.51 -9.22
C LYS A 87 -13.68 5.30 -10.51
N LEU A 88 -14.26 4.69 -11.54
CA LEU A 88 -14.47 5.32 -12.84
C LEU A 88 -15.87 5.94 -12.89
N GLN A 89 -15.95 7.17 -13.39
CA GLN A 89 -17.19 7.85 -13.70
C GLN A 89 -17.13 8.46 -15.11
N GLN A 90 -18.29 8.58 -15.75
CA GLN A 90 -18.42 9.04 -17.13
C GLN A 90 -17.61 8.15 -18.10
N HIS A 91 -16.89 8.76 -19.04
CA HIS A 91 -16.09 8.09 -20.06
C HIS A 91 -14.64 7.81 -19.61
N SER A 92 -14.35 7.76 -18.32
CA SER A 92 -12.99 7.53 -17.83
C SER A 92 -12.46 6.15 -18.22
N SER A 93 -11.23 6.10 -18.73
CA SER A 93 -10.58 4.86 -19.16
C SER A 93 -9.07 4.98 -18.92
N PRO A 94 -8.55 4.54 -17.75
CA PRO A 94 -7.12 4.55 -17.49
C PRO A 94 -6.40 3.50 -18.35
N VAL A 95 -5.15 3.79 -18.72
CA VAL A 95 -4.24 2.80 -19.29
C VAL A 95 -3.31 2.34 -18.17
N ILE A 96 -3.40 1.08 -17.78
CA ILE A 96 -2.66 0.53 -16.66
C ILE A 96 -1.78 -0.62 -17.14
N THR A 97 -0.49 -0.58 -16.86
CA THR A 97 0.45 -1.66 -17.18
C THR A 97 1.43 -1.90 -16.04
N TYR A 98 1.89 -3.14 -15.90
CA TYR A 98 2.88 -3.55 -14.91
C TYR A 98 2.59 -3.01 -13.50
N SER A 99 1.33 -2.95 -13.09
CA SER A 99 0.92 -2.35 -11.82
C SER A 99 0.17 -3.36 -10.96
N ASN A 100 0.33 -3.24 -9.64
CA ASN A 100 -0.38 -4.05 -8.67
C ASN A 100 -1.60 -3.28 -8.16
N ILE A 101 -2.78 -3.62 -8.67
CA ILE A 101 -4.00 -2.89 -8.41
C ILE A 101 -5.04 -3.81 -7.77
N GLN A 102 -5.49 -3.41 -6.58
CA GLN A 102 -6.55 -4.11 -5.89
C GLN A 102 -7.86 -4.12 -6.69
N GLY A 103 -8.45 -5.31 -6.84
CA GLY A 103 -9.71 -5.53 -7.56
C GLY A 103 -9.55 -6.03 -8.98
N GLY A 104 -8.31 -6.18 -9.47
CA GLY A 104 -8.02 -6.84 -10.75
C GLY A 104 -8.28 -5.93 -11.95
N TRP A 105 -7.21 -5.43 -12.56
CA TRP A 105 -7.29 -4.51 -13.69
C TRP A 105 -6.57 -5.06 -14.92
N ASP A 106 -7.25 -5.03 -16.06
CA ASP A 106 -6.68 -5.45 -17.34
C ASP A 106 -5.45 -4.62 -17.71
N GLY A 107 -4.51 -5.26 -18.39
CA GLY A 107 -3.29 -4.63 -18.87
C GLY A 107 -2.09 -5.57 -18.80
N VAL A 108 -1.09 -5.33 -19.64
CA VAL A 108 0.12 -6.16 -19.68
C VAL A 108 0.83 -6.04 -18.33
N GLY A 109 1.15 -7.19 -17.73
CA GLY A 109 1.94 -7.25 -16.50
C GLY A 109 1.22 -6.80 -15.22
N ASN A 110 -0.06 -6.44 -15.28
CA ASN A 110 -0.80 -6.10 -14.07
C ASN A 110 -1.04 -7.32 -13.19
N ILE A 111 -1.06 -7.09 -11.88
CA ILE A 111 -1.35 -8.11 -10.87
C ILE A 111 -2.37 -7.56 -9.86
N ASP A 112 -3.06 -8.48 -9.17
CA ASP A 112 -3.99 -8.18 -8.08
C ASP A 112 -3.68 -9.11 -6.91
N LYS A 113 -2.68 -8.71 -6.14
CA LYS A 113 -2.16 -9.49 -5.01
C LYS A 113 -1.71 -8.56 -3.90
N ASP A 114 -1.87 -9.00 -2.66
CA ASP A 114 -1.40 -8.24 -1.50
C ASP A 114 0.09 -7.84 -1.68
N PRO A 115 0.42 -6.53 -1.65
CA PRO A 115 1.79 -6.06 -1.81
C PRO A 115 2.72 -6.45 -0.66
N PHE A 116 2.21 -6.96 0.47
CA PHE A 116 3.02 -7.25 1.65
C PHE A 116 3.91 -6.07 2.07
N PHE A 117 3.27 -4.92 2.30
CA PHE A 117 3.94 -3.76 2.89
C PHE A 117 4.48 -4.09 4.29
N VAL A 118 5.62 -3.49 4.65
CA VAL A 118 6.21 -3.65 6.00
C VAL A 118 5.24 -3.19 7.10
N SER A 119 4.57 -2.06 6.88
CA SER A 119 3.53 -1.57 7.77
C SER A 119 2.56 -0.69 6.96
N GLY A 120 1.35 -1.17 6.73
CA GLY A 120 0.29 -0.40 6.06
C GLY A 120 -0.31 0.67 6.96
N VAL A 121 -1.29 1.42 6.44
CA VAL A 121 -2.09 2.36 7.23
C VAL A 121 -3.47 1.77 7.45
N HIS A 122 -3.91 1.72 8.71
CA HIS A 122 -5.26 1.30 9.05
C HIS A 122 -6.25 2.46 8.92
N ARG A 123 -7.48 2.16 8.51
CA ARG A 123 -8.52 3.18 8.25
C ARG A 123 -8.93 3.97 9.49
N ASP A 124 -8.72 3.41 10.68
CA ASP A 124 -9.10 4.09 11.93
C ASP A 124 -7.99 5.05 12.40
N ASP A 125 -6.80 4.96 11.80
CA ASP A 125 -5.64 5.80 12.12
C ASP A 125 -5.48 6.98 11.16
N ILE A 126 -6.37 7.14 10.16
CA ILE A 126 -6.31 8.26 9.20
C ILE A 126 -7.09 9.50 9.71
N PRO A 127 -6.66 10.73 9.36
CA PRO A 127 -5.51 11.05 8.50
C PRO A 127 -4.17 10.88 9.22
N THR A 128 -3.18 10.32 8.53
CA THR A 128 -1.84 10.09 9.08
C THR A 128 -0.76 10.13 8.01
N SER A 129 0.47 10.45 8.42
CA SER A 129 1.69 10.28 7.62
C SER A 129 2.49 9.04 8.03
N ALA A 130 1.95 8.23 8.95
CA ALA A 130 2.58 6.98 9.38
C ALA A 130 2.51 5.91 8.27
N GLY A 131 3.17 4.78 8.53
CA GLY A 131 3.28 3.66 7.61
C GLY A 131 4.70 3.47 7.08
N ASN A 132 4.97 2.24 6.64
CA ASN A 132 6.19 1.83 5.97
C ASN A 132 5.81 0.98 4.76
N PHE A 133 5.79 1.62 3.60
CA PHE A 133 5.30 1.01 2.35
C PHE A 133 6.41 0.35 1.53
N ARG A 134 7.57 0.07 2.15
CA ARG A 134 8.54 -0.87 1.59
C ARG A 134 7.91 -2.26 1.54
N LEU A 135 8.35 -3.08 0.61
CA LEU A 135 7.83 -4.43 0.40
C LEU A 135 8.64 -5.45 1.21
N PHE A 136 8.04 -6.57 1.59
CA PHE A 136 8.82 -7.75 1.99
C PHE A 136 9.32 -8.53 0.77
N ASN A 137 10.40 -9.31 0.93
CA ASN A 137 10.98 -10.16 -0.12
C ASN A 137 10.00 -11.16 -0.75
N SER A 138 8.93 -11.52 -0.04
CA SER A 138 7.88 -12.41 -0.55
C SER A 138 6.79 -11.68 -1.32
N SER A 139 6.88 -10.35 -1.46
CA SER A 139 5.87 -9.55 -2.14
C SER A 139 5.80 -9.93 -3.62
N PRO A 140 4.58 -10.09 -4.18
CA PRO A 140 4.39 -10.33 -5.60
C PRO A 140 4.74 -9.11 -6.46
N ALA A 141 4.97 -7.94 -5.86
CA ALA A 141 5.38 -6.72 -6.53
C ALA A 141 6.90 -6.61 -6.72
N ILE A 142 7.69 -7.52 -6.13
CA ILE A 142 9.15 -7.57 -6.32
C ILE A 142 9.48 -8.05 -7.74
N ASP A 143 10.40 -7.38 -8.43
CA ASP A 143 10.94 -7.72 -9.76
C ASP A 143 9.89 -7.95 -10.86
N THR A 144 8.70 -7.37 -10.73
CA THR A 144 7.58 -7.61 -11.65
C THR A 144 7.21 -6.40 -12.50
N GLY A 145 7.73 -5.21 -12.20
CA GLY A 145 7.61 -4.00 -12.99
C GLY A 145 8.37 -4.04 -14.32
N ASP A 146 8.07 -3.06 -15.19
CA ASP A 146 8.70 -2.87 -16.49
C ASP A 146 9.99 -2.04 -16.37
N PRO A 147 11.17 -2.59 -16.71
CA PRO A 147 12.42 -1.83 -16.75
C PRO A 147 12.46 -0.73 -17.82
N GLY A 148 11.55 -0.77 -18.79
CA GLY A 148 11.46 0.23 -19.86
C GLY A 148 11.19 1.66 -19.38
N THR A 149 10.68 1.85 -18.16
CA THR A 149 10.40 3.18 -17.59
C THR A 149 11.66 3.95 -17.20
N VAL A 150 12.84 3.31 -17.17
CA VAL A 150 14.12 3.91 -16.75
C VAL A 150 14.86 4.60 -17.91
N ALA A 151 14.27 4.67 -19.10
CA ALA A 151 14.88 5.28 -20.28
C ALA A 151 15.25 6.77 -20.07
N GLU A 152 16.35 7.19 -20.73
CA GLU A 152 16.93 8.55 -20.73
C GLU A 152 17.15 9.21 -19.36
N GLY A 153 17.54 8.43 -18.34
CA GLY A 153 18.18 8.97 -17.14
C GLY A 153 17.27 9.72 -16.17
N ALA A 154 15.95 9.72 -16.39
CA ALA A 154 15.01 10.46 -15.55
C ALA A 154 14.66 9.73 -14.25
N LEU A 155 14.71 8.39 -14.22
CA LEU A 155 14.14 7.55 -13.16
C LEU A 155 15.05 6.40 -12.73
N VAL A 156 16.35 6.68 -12.60
CA VAL A 156 17.35 5.63 -12.34
C VAL A 156 17.35 5.11 -10.91
N THR A 157 16.80 5.88 -9.97
CA THR A 157 16.67 5.47 -8.56
C THR A 157 15.24 5.58 -8.04
N ASP A 158 14.96 4.86 -6.96
CA ASP A 158 13.70 4.91 -6.22
C ASP A 158 13.60 6.13 -5.29
N ILE A 159 12.64 6.14 -4.38
CA ILE A 159 12.46 7.23 -3.40
C ILE A 159 13.58 7.29 -2.34
N GLU A 160 14.35 6.22 -2.17
CA GLU A 160 15.45 6.09 -1.21
C GLU A 160 16.85 6.19 -1.85
N GLY A 161 16.90 6.29 -3.17
CA GLY A 161 18.14 6.39 -3.92
C GLY A 161 18.72 5.04 -4.34
N GLU A 162 17.96 3.94 -4.17
CA GLU A 162 18.35 2.62 -4.66
C GLU A 162 18.12 2.53 -6.18
N ASP A 163 19.00 1.82 -6.89
CA ASP A 163 18.87 1.65 -8.34
C ASP A 163 17.54 0.97 -8.68
N ARG A 164 16.80 1.55 -9.65
CA ARG A 164 15.50 1.03 -10.09
C ARG A 164 15.60 -0.34 -10.73
N ILE A 165 16.66 -0.60 -11.49
CA ILE A 165 16.83 -1.89 -12.14
C ILE A 165 17.62 -2.81 -11.21
N GLN A 166 16.93 -3.74 -10.57
CA GLN A 166 17.49 -4.82 -9.75
C GLN A 166 17.11 -6.15 -10.42
N ASP A 167 18.07 -7.08 -10.51
CA ASP A 167 17.87 -8.39 -11.17
C ASP A 167 17.22 -8.34 -12.57
N GLY A 168 17.43 -7.23 -13.30
CA GLY A 168 16.93 -7.00 -14.66
C GLY A 168 15.47 -6.51 -14.73
N ARG A 169 14.83 -6.24 -13.60
CA ARG A 169 13.45 -5.77 -13.45
C ARG A 169 13.40 -4.59 -12.48
N ILE A 170 12.18 -4.11 -12.21
CA ILE A 170 11.89 -3.03 -11.27
C ILE A 170 10.80 -3.53 -10.33
N ASP A 171 10.84 -3.15 -9.06
CA ASP A 171 9.72 -3.37 -8.16
C ASP A 171 8.54 -2.44 -8.49
N MET A 172 7.32 -2.95 -8.42
CA MET A 172 6.16 -2.06 -8.52
C MET A 172 6.11 -1.15 -7.27
N GLY A 173 5.82 0.13 -7.47
CA GLY A 173 5.66 1.12 -6.41
C GLY A 173 6.87 2.03 -6.21
N ALA A 174 6.83 2.79 -5.11
CA ALA A 174 7.80 3.86 -4.84
C ALA A 174 9.19 3.40 -4.38
N TYR A 175 9.32 2.14 -3.95
CA TYR A 175 10.53 1.57 -3.37
C TYR A 175 11.06 0.42 -4.21
N GLU A 176 12.37 0.20 -4.13
CA GLU A 176 13.05 -1.02 -4.59
C GLU A 176 13.57 -1.84 -3.40
N GLY A 177 13.71 -3.13 -3.65
CA GLY A 177 14.26 -4.10 -2.72
C GLY A 177 13.26 -4.53 -1.66
N GLY A 178 13.12 -5.85 -1.51
CA GLY A 178 12.35 -6.42 -0.43
C GLY A 178 13.07 -6.34 0.91
N LYS A 179 12.29 -6.25 1.99
CA LYS A 179 12.76 -6.41 3.37
C LYS A 179 12.61 -7.87 3.80
N VAL A 180 13.49 -8.29 4.69
CA VAL A 180 13.38 -9.62 5.30
C VAL A 180 12.15 -9.65 6.18
N ILE A 181 11.35 -10.70 6.04
CA ILE A 181 10.20 -10.95 6.92
C ILE A 181 10.73 -11.20 8.33
N PRO A 182 10.36 -10.39 9.35
CA PRO A 182 10.71 -10.67 10.72
C PRO A 182 10.05 -11.98 11.18
N HIS A 183 10.72 -12.73 12.04
CA HIS A 183 10.05 -13.74 12.86
C HIS A 183 9.67 -13.09 14.17
N TYR A 184 8.43 -13.28 14.60
CA TYR A 184 8.01 -12.82 15.92
C TYR A 184 8.01 -13.98 16.91
N PHE A 185 8.43 -13.70 18.13
CA PHE A 185 8.57 -14.68 19.18
C PHE A 185 7.55 -14.42 20.28
N VAL A 186 6.92 -15.47 20.78
CA VAL A 186 5.93 -15.42 21.87
C VAL A 186 6.40 -16.34 22.98
N ASN A 187 6.49 -15.81 24.20
CA ASN A 187 6.81 -16.58 25.39
C ASN A 187 6.05 -16.00 26.59
N HIS A 188 5.18 -16.79 27.21
CA HIS A 188 4.37 -16.34 28.36
C HIS A 188 5.20 -15.98 29.61
N GLU A 189 6.48 -16.35 29.65
CA GLU A 189 7.42 -15.98 30.71
C GLU A 189 8.24 -14.73 30.38
N ALA A 190 8.08 -14.15 29.18
CA ALA A 190 8.80 -12.96 28.76
C ALA A 190 8.34 -11.70 29.52
N ASP A 191 9.17 -10.65 29.44
CA ASP A 191 8.82 -9.34 29.98
C ASP A 191 7.60 -8.76 29.23
N PRO A 192 6.61 -8.18 29.93
CA PRO A 192 5.45 -7.54 29.30
C PRO A 192 5.81 -6.43 28.28
N SER A 193 7.02 -5.88 28.33
CA SER A 193 7.48 -4.87 27.37
C SER A 193 8.13 -5.43 26.10
N GLY A 194 8.19 -6.75 25.94
CA GLY A 194 8.78 -7.39 24.75
C GLY A 194 8.05 -7.00 23.45
N ASP A 195 8.82 -6.78 22.39
CA ASP A 195 8.33 -6.36 21.07
C ASP A 195 8.26 -7.52 20.05
N GLY A 196 8.54 -8.74 20.51
CA GLY A 196 8.56 -9.97 19.73
C GLY A 196 9.77 -10.15 18.83
N SER A 197 10.79 -9.29 18.86
CA SER A 197 11.89 -9.31 17.87
C SER A 197 12.84 -10.51 17.99
N ASP A 198 13.00 -11.06 19.18
CA ASP A 198 13.74 -12.30 19.46
C ASP A 198 13.21 -12.99 20.73
N TRP A 199 13.80 -14.11 21.16
CA TRP A 199 13.38 -14.80 22.40
C TRP A 199 13.58 -13.99 23.69
N GLY A 200 14.57 -13.09 23.73
CA GLY A 200 14.84 -12.20 24.87
C GLY A 200 13.93 -10.98 24.91
N GLN A 201 13.29 -10.63 23.79
CA GLN A 201 12.27 -9.59 23.69
C GLN A 201 10.92 -10.15 23.21
N ALA A 202 10.62 -11.42 23.48
CA ALA A 202 9.40 -12.06 22.99
C ALA A 202 8.14 -11.36 23.51
N PHE A 203 7.06 -11.35 22.71
CA PHE A 203 5.75 -10.95 23.21
C PHE A 203 5.33 -11.90 24.33
N GLN A 204 4.75 -11.34 25.39
CA GLN A 204 4.26 -12.15 26.50
C GLN A 204 3.00 -12.94 26.09
N HIS A 205 2.06 -12.32 25.35
CA HIS A 205 0.82 -12.96 24.94
C HIS A 205 0.78 -13.22 23.44
N LEU A 206 0.21 -14.38 23.06
CA LEU A 206 0.05 -14.74 21.65
C LEU A 206 -0.82 -13.73 20.90
N ASN A 207 -1.83 -13.17 21.56
CA ASN A 207 -2.76 -12.23 20.96
C ASN A 207 -2.09 -10.91 20.52
N ASP A 208 -0.98 -10.53 21.17
CA ASP A 208 -0.20 -9.35 20.78
C ASP A 208 0.56 -9.58 19.46
N ALA A 209 0.95 -10.83 19.18
CA ALA A 209 1.68 -11.21 17.98
C ALA A 209 0.75 -11.54 16.78
N LEU A 210 -0.49 -11.99 17.03
CA LEU A 210 -1.41 -12.46 15.97
C LEU A 210 -1.65 -11.45 14.84
N PRO A 211 -1.84 -10.14 15.09
CA PRO A 211 -1.97 -9.14 14.03
C PRO A 211 -0.75 -9.05 13.10
N LEU A 212 0.40 -9.57 13.51
CA LEU A 212 1.65 -9.55 12.73
C LEU A 212 1.82 -10.82 11.87
N SER A 213 1.03 -11.87 12.10
CA SER A 213 1.13 -13.17 11.42
C SER A 213 0.77 -13.14 9.93
N PHE A 214 0.10 -12.09 9.45
CA PHE A 214 -0.32 -11.99 8.04
C PHE A 214 0.86 -11.95 7.05
N ILE A 215 2.03 -11.55 7.54
CA ILE A 215 3.25 -11.34 6.76
C ILE A 215 4.46 -12.06 7.38
N SER A 216 4.29 -12.73 8.52
CA SER A 216 5.40 -13.28 9.33
C SER A 216 5.10 -14.66 9.91
N LYS A 217 6.14 -15.32 10.43
CA LYS A 217 5.98 -16.51 11.26
C LYS A 217 6.02 -16.12 12.72
N ILE A 218 5.08 -16.64 13.50
CA ILE A 218 5.11 -16.56 14.97
C ILE A 218 5.69 -17.85 15.53
N TRP A 219 6.75 -17.74 16.32
CA TRP A 219 7.39 -18.84 17.02
C TRP A 219 6.97 -18.78 18.48
N VAL A 220 6.28 -19.82 18.94
CA VAL A 220 5.67 -19.84 20.27
C VAL A 220 6.47 -20.80 21.15
N ALA A 221 6.96 -20.32 22.30
CA ALA A 221 7.60 -21.17 23.30
C ALA A 221 6.60 -22.20 23.84
N ALA A 222 7.06 -23.38 24.21
CA ALA A 222 6.18 -24.40 24.80
C ALA A 222 5.48 -23.84 26.05
N GLY A 223 4.16 -23.97 26.09
CA GLY A 223 3.35 -23.40 27.18
C GLY A 223 1.86 -23.43 26.85
N THR A 224 1.07 -22.84 27.75
CA THR A 224 -0.38 -22.62 27.54
C THR A 224 -0.61 -21.13 27.31
N TYR A 225 -1.36 -20.80 26.26
CA TYR A 225 -1.66 -19.42 25.87
C TYR A 225 -3.16 -19.25 25.74
N TYR A 226 -3.68 -18.14 26.23
CA TYR A 226 -5.11 -17.85 26.21
C TYR A 226 -5.40 -16.68 25.24
N PRO A 227 -6.49 -16.77 24.45
CA PRO A 227 -6.84 -15.76 23.45
C PRO A 227 -7.40 -14.46 24.07
N ASP A 228 -7.76 -14.49 25.35
CA ASP A 228 -8.30 -13.38 26.15
C ASP A 228 -7.23 -12.64 26.97
N GLU A 229 -5.95 -12.89 26.71
CA GLU A 229 -4.83 -12.16 27.30
C GLU A 229 -4.11 -11.30 26.24
N GLY A 230 -3.54 -10.17 26.67
CA GLY A 230 -2.83 -9.21 25.79
C GLY A 230 -3.60 -7.91 25.52
N LEU A 231 -2.95 -6.98 24.82
CA LEU A 231 -3.44 -5.63 24.54
C LEU A 231 -4.68 -5.62 23.64
N ASN A 232 -4.88 -6.67 22.84
CA ASN A 232 -5.99 -6.81 21.90
C ASN A 232 -7.05 -7.83 22.36
N ALA A 233 -7.05 -8.23 23.63
CA ALA A 233 -8.05 -9.16 24.15
C ALA A 233 -9.45 -8.51 24.15
N SER A 234 -10.39 -9.13 23.43
CA SER A 234 -11.81 -8.82 23.56
C SER A 234 -12.45 -9.81 24.53
N ASN A 235 -13.07 -9.28 25.60
CA ASN A 235 -13.91 -10.07 26.49
C ASN A 235 -15.22 -10.40 25.75
N ASP A 236 -15.28 -11.57 25.11
CA ASP A 236 -16.55 -12.14 24.65
C ASP A 236 -17.43 -12.55 25.85
#